data_AF-A0A1H1NI34-F1
#
_entry.id   AF-A0A1H1NI34-F1
#
_cell.length_a   1.000
_cell.length_b   1.000
_cell.length_c   1.000
_cell.angle_alpha   90.00
_cell.angle_beta   90.00
_cell.angle_gamma   90.00
#
_symmetry.space_group_name_H-M   'P 1'
#
loop_
_entity.id
_entity.type
_entity.pdbx_description
1 polymer ?
#
loop_
_entity_poly.entity_id
_entity_poly.type
_entity_poly.pdbx_seq_one_letter_code
_entity_poly.pdbx_strand_id
1 'polypeptide(L)'
;MQTRDYDDYIYVSSTLGFRKVNDDGNEVFVNKETDGYCNLYADSISVSYLHSMNDAQINAIHFFEENHEYIFEVLMAHFSKRYQNPKLELGFRDVNILDENENEICFTEYAFIDAKKNKIKIKMHQLKLIN
;
A
#
# COMPACT_ATOMS: atom_id res chain seq x y z
N MET A 1 1.98 23.14 14.13
CA MET A 1 1.59 21.79 13.66
C MET A 1 0.32 21.98 12.85
N GLN A 2 0.39 21.79 11.53
CA GLN A 2 -0.77 21.92 10.65
C GLN A 2 -1.43 20.53 10.62
N THR A 3 -2.63 20.41 11.17
CA THR A 3 -3.47 19.21 11.07
C THR A 3 -3.97 19.13 9.63
N ARG A 4 -3.23 18.43 8.77
CA ARG A 4 -3.74 17.98 7.48
C ARG A 4 -4.73 16.87 7.77
N ASP A 5 -5.96 17.02 7.34
CA ASP A 5 -6.90 15.91 7.29
C ASP A 5 -6.44 14.97 6.15
N TYR A 6 -6.26 13.70 6.48
CA TYR A 6 -5.86 12.69 5.50
C TYR A 6 -7.11 11.92 5.07
N ASP A 7 -7.37 11.90 3.76
CA ASP A 7 -8.30 10.96 3.19
C ASP A 7 -7.69 9.55 3.28
N ASP A 8 -8.47 8.59 3.76
CA ASP A 8 -8.04 7.19 3.79
C ASP A 8 -8.18 6.51 2.43
N TYR A 9 -8.99 7.04 1.53
CA TYR A 9 -9.17 6.52 0.18
C TYR A 9 -8.51 7.44 -0.86
N ILE A 10 -7.28 7.10 -1.26
CA ILE A 10 -6.46 7.95 -2.14
C ILE A 10 -6.25 7.31 -3.52
N TYR A 11 -6.06 8.16 -4.54
CA TYR A 11 -5.73 7.71 -5.89
C TYR A 11 -4.22 7.48 -6.04
N VAL A 12 -3.84 6.31 -6.54
CA VAL A 12 -2.46 5.89 -6.77
C VAL A 12 -2.35 5.27 -8.17
N SER A 13 -1.97 6.09 -9.16
CA SER A 13 -1.92 5.69 -10.57
C SER A 13 -1.06 4.45 -10.84
N SER A 14 -0.02 4.21 -10.05
CA SER A 14 0.89 3.06 -10.19
C SER A 14 0.20 1.71 -9.95
N THR A 15 -0.97 1.74 -9.29
CA THR A 15 -1.82 0.57 -9.06
C THR A 15 -2.65 0.17 -10.29
N LEU A 16 -2.72 1.01 -11.33
CA LEU A 16 -3.40 0.63 -12.57
C LEU A 16 -2.75 -0.62 -13.19
N GLY A 17 -3.57 -1.45 -13.83
CA GLY A 17 -3.26 -2.78 -14.32
C GLY A 17 -3.39 -3.90 -13.28
N PHE A 18 -3.39 -3.59 -11.98
CA PHE A 18 -3.68 -4.60 -10.95
C PHE A 18 -5.16 -5.01 -10.98
N ARG A 19 -5.46 -6.18 -10.43
CA ARG A 19 -6.83 -6.68 -10.33
C ARG A 19 -7.59 -6.01 -9.19
N LYS A 20 -8.88 -5.76 -9.42
CA LYS A 20 -9.76 -5.18 -8.40
C LYS A 20 -9.91 -6.16 -7.24
N VAL A 21 -9.76 -5.66 -6.03
CA VAL A 21 -10.10 -6.37 -4.79
C VAL A 21 -11.56 -6.04 -4.43
N ASN A 22 -12.29 -6.99 -3.87
CA ASN A 22 -13.63 -6.73 -3.33
C ASN A 22 -13.59 -5.84 -2.10
N ASP A 23 -14.76 -5.30 -1.73
CA ASP A 23 -14.88 -4.34 -0.62
C ASP A 23 -14.49 -4.96 0.74
N ASP A 24 -14.63 -6.28 0.89
CA ASP A 24 -14.19 -7.02 2.08
C ASP A 24 -12.65 -7.23 2.14
N GLY A 25 -11.91 -6.87 1.09
CA GLY A 25 -10.46 -7.02 1.03
C GLY A 25 -9.97 -8.47 1.06
N ASN A 26 -10.79 -9.42 0.60
CA ASN A 26 -10.54 -10.86 0.76
C ASN A 26 -10.64 -11.68 -0.54
N GLU A 27 -10.96 -11.04 -1.67
CA GLU A 27 -11.06 -11.68 -2.98
C GLU A 27 -10.64 -10.75 -4.11
N VAL A 28 -10.09 -11.33 -5.18
CA VAL A 28 -9.67 -10.63 -6.40
C VAL A 28 -10.63 -10.94 -7.53
N PHE A 29 -11.12 -9.90 -8.19
CA PHE A 29 -11.84 -10.00 -9.46
C PHE A 29 -10.83 -10.09 -10.62
N VAL A 30 -10.41 -11.30 -10.97
CA VAL A 30 -9.36 -11.53 -12.00
C VAL A 30 -9.66 -10.92 -13.37
N ASN A 31 -10.93 -10.67 -13.68
CA ASN A 31 -11.36 -10.09 -14.96
C ASN A 31 -11.65 -8.58 -14.88
N LYS A 32 -11.35 -7.94 -13.74
CA LYS A 32 -11.61 -6.51 -13.51
C LYS A 32 -10.35 -5.84 -13.01
N GLU A 33 -10.00 -4.73 -13.64
CA GLU A 33 -8.91 -3.87 -13.19
C GLU A 33 -9.36 -3.01 -12.01
N THR A 34 -8.42 -2.65 -11.13
CA THR A 34 -8.65 -1.63 -10.10
C THR A 34 -9.03 -0.28 -10.75
N ASP A 35 -9.73 0.57 -10.00
CA ASP A 35 -10.01 1.95 -10.37
C ASP A 35 -8.87 2.91 -10.00
N GLY A 36 -7.79 2.37 -9.43
CA GLY A 36 -6.58 3.10 -9.09
C GLY A 36 -6.56 3.64 -7.66
N TYR A 37 -7.62 3.43 -6.88
CA TYR A 37 -7.69 3.89 -5.50
C TYR A 37 -7.30 2.80 -4.51
N CYS A 38 -6.79 3.22 -3.35
CA CYS A 38 -6.46 2.31 -2.26
C CYS A 38 -6.75 2.92 -0.90
N ASN A 39 -6.94 2.05 0.09
CA ASN A 39 -7.08 2.45 1.48
C ASN A 39 -5.71 2.62 2.14
N LEU A 40 -5.58 3.67 2.94
CA LEU A 40 -4.42 4.00 3.76
C LEU A 40 -4.78 3.89 5.24
N TYR A 41 -3.95 3.15 5.97
CA TYR A 41 -4.07 2.94 7.41
C TYR A 41 -2.79 3.40 8.10
N ALA A 42 -2.89 3.80 9.37
CA ALA A 42 -1.76 3.84 10.28
C ALA A 42 -2.08 2.99 11.52
N ASP A 43 -1.18 2.05 11.80
CA ASP A 43 -1.34 1.01 12.82
C ASP A 43 -2.71 0.32 12.77
N SER A 44 -3.15 -0.06 11.57
CA SER A 44 -4.44 -0.71 11.31
C SER A 44 -5.68 0.15 11.58
N ILE A 45 -5.52 1.45 11.82
CA ILE A 45 -6.61 2.42 11.93
C ILE A 45 -6.64 3.25 10.64
N SER A 46 -7.82 3.41 10.03
CA SER A 46 -7.91 4.23 8.81
C SER A 46 -7.51 5.67 9.14
N VAL A 47 -6.68 6.27 8.28
CA VAL A 47 -6.05 7.56 8.59
C VAL A 47 -7.06 8.71 8.76
N SER A 48 -8.24 8.59 8.15
CA SER A 48 -9.34 9.56 8.29
C SER A 48 -10.01 9.53 9.68
N TYR A 49 -9.79 8.47 10.47
CA TYR A 49 -10.27 8.36 11.86
C TYR A 49 -9.22 8.78 12.90
N LEU A 50 -7.99 9.12 12.50
CA LEU A 50 -6.94 9.49 13.43
C LEU A 50 -7.04 10.95 13.82
N HIS A 51 -7.13 11.21 15.13
CA HIS A 51 -7.11 12.57 15.68
C HIS A 51 -5.72 13.19 15.72
N SER A 52 -4.68 12.35 15.69
CA SER A 52 -3.29 12.76 15.65
C SER A 52 -2.42 11.62 15.13
N MET A 53 -1.38 11.96 14.39
CA MET A 53 -0.30 11.06 13.98
C MET A 53 1.02 11.64 14.45
N ASN A 54 2.00 10.77 14.74
CA ASN A 54 3.34 11.23 15.05
C ASN A 54 4.07 11.68 13.76
N ASP A 55 5.15 12.46 13.93
CA ASP A 55 5.88 13.01 12.78
C ASP A 55 6.43 11.91 11.85
N ALA A 56 6.83 10.75 12.41
CA ALA A 56 7.35 9.63 11.61
C ALA A 56 6.28 8.96 10.75
N GLN A 57 5.04 8.88 11.23
CA GLN A 57 3.88 8.40 10.45
C GLN A 57 3.55 9.39 9.34
N ILE A 58 3.50 10.68 9.65
CA ILE A 58 3.26 11.76 8.67
C ILE A 58 4.32 11.73 7.57
N ASN A 59 5.60 11.59 7.95
CA ASN A 59 6.71 11.47 7.01
C ASN A 59 6.58 10.25 6.10
N ALA A 60 6.10 9.11 6.63
CA ALA A 60 5.90 7.91 5.82
C ALA A 60 4.75 8.06 4.82
N ILE A 61 3.66 8.74 5.19
CA ILE A 61 2.55 9.04 4.28
C ILE A 61 3.02 9.96 3.16
N HIS A 62 3.71 11.06 3.49
CA HIS A 62 4.25 11.97 2.47
C HIS A 62 5.22 11.26 1.53
N PHE A 63 6.11 10.43 2.07
CA PHE A 63 7.02 9.65 1.25
C PHE A 63 6.25 8.74 0.29
N PHE A 64 5.19 8.07 0.75
CA PHE A 64 4.36 7.24 -0.12
C PHE A 64 3.66 8.06 -1.21
N GLU A 65 3.00 9.17 -0.87
CA GLU A 65 2.32 10.05 -1.82
C GLU A 65 3.28 10.59 -2.90
N GLU A 66 4.51 10.94 -2.52
CA GLU A 66 5.50 11.53 -3.44
C GLU A 66 6.25 10.48 -4.27
N ASN A 67 6.31 9.22 -3.81
CA ASN A 67 7.19 8.20 -4.39
C ASN A 67 6.47 6.91 -4.80
N HIS A 68 5.14 6.90 -4.89
CA HIS A 68 4.37 5.69 -5.19
C HIS A 68 4.81 5.03 -6.51
N GLU A 69 5.25 5.79 -7.52
CA GLU A 69 5.78 5.22 -8.77
C GLU A 69 7.00 4.32 -8.52
N TYR A 70 8.03 4.85 -7.86
CA TYR A 70 9.25 4.10 -7.53
C TYR A 70 9.00 2.95 -6.56
N ILE A 71 8.09 3.15 -5.59
CA ILE A 71 7.68 2.09 -4.65
C ILE A 71 7.10 0.91 -5.43
N PHE A 72 6.17 1.17 -6.36
CA PHE A 72 5.56 0.12 -7.15
C PHE A 72 6.54 -0.51 -8.14
N GLU A 73 7.54 0.21 -8.65
CA GLU A 73 8.64 -0.40 -9.42
C GLU A 73 9.42 -1.43 -8.59
N VAL A 74 9.79 -1.09 -7.35
CA VAL A 74 10.48 -2.01 -6.43
C VAL A 74 9.61 -3.24 -6.14
N LEU A 75 8.32 -3.03 -5.86
CA LEU A 75 7.36 -4.12 -5.63
C LEU A 75 7.20 -5.00 -6.87
N MET A 76 7.17 -4.42 -8.08
CA MET A 76 7.10 -5.19 -9.33
C MET A 76 8.35 -6.03 -9.55
N ALA A 77 9.53 -5.47 -9.33
CA ALA A 77 10.79 -6.21 -9.39
C ALA A 77 10.83 -7.36 -8.38
N HIS A 78 10.27 -7.17 -7.18
CA HIS A 78 10.12 -8.23 -6.19
C HIS A 78 9.16 -9.33 -6.66
N PHE A 79 7.95 -8.98 -7.09
CA PHE A 79 6.92 -9.96 -7.48
C PHE A 79 7.26 -10.72 -8.76
N SER A 80 8.01 -10.11 -9.69
CA SER A 80 8.40 -10.76 -10.95
C SER A 80 9.30 -11.98 -10.75
N LYS A 81 9.82 -12.20 -9.53
CA LYS A 81 10.55 -13.42 -9.15
C LYS A 81 9.63 -14.62 -8.95
N ARG A 82 8.32 -14.41 -8.72
CA ARG A 82 7.34 -15.44 -8.37
C ARG A 82 6.12 -15.47 -9.29
N TYR A 83 5.74 -14.33 -9.86
CA TYR A 83 4.58 -14.19 -10.73
C TYR A 83 5.03 -13.87 -12.15
N GLN A 84 4.36 -14.44 -13.14
CA GLN A 84 4.69 -14.22 -14.55
C GLN A 84 4.24 -12.82 -14.99
N ASN A 85 3.07 -12.39 -14.52
CA ASN A 85 2.48 -11.07 -14.75
C ASN A 85 1.87 -10.55 -13.43
N PRO A 86 2.68 -10.01 -12.50
CA PRO A 86 2.21 -9.61 -11.17
C PRO A 86 0.91 -8.80 -11.17
N LYS A 87 0.81 -7.79 -12.04
CA LYS A 87 -0.39 -6.95 -12.15
C LYS A 87 -1.65 -7.73 -12.55
N LEU A 88 -1.52 -8.71 -13.46
CA LEU A 88 -2.67 -9.50 -13.90
C LEU A 88 -3.07 -10.61 -12.91
N GLU A 89 -2.19 -10.90 -11.94
CA GLU A 89 -2.34 -12.00 -10.98
C GLU A 89 -2.66 -11.53 -9.55
N LEU A 90 -2.32 -10.28 -9.22
CA LEU A 90 -2.46 -9.70 -7.90
C LEU A 90 -3.51 -8.59 -7.89
N GLY A 91 -4.23 -8.50 -6.78
CA GLY A 91 -4.97 -7.30 -6.40
C GLY A 91 -4.24 -6.57 -5.28
N PHE A 92 -4.06 -5.26 -5.47
CA PHE A 92 -3.55 -4.38 -4.42
C PHE A 92 -4.69 -3.99 -3.49
N ARG A 93 -4.49 -4.15 -2.19
CA ARG A 93 -5.56 -4.01 -1.21
C ARG A 93 -5.45 -2.72 -0.39
N ASP A 94 -4.30 -2.50 0.23
CA ASP A 94 -4.09 -1.38 1.14
C ASP A 94 -2.61 -1.12 1.42
N VAL A 95 -2.38 0.06 1.99
CA VAL A 95 -1.13 0.48 2.63
C VAL A 95 -1.36 0.68 4.11
N ASN A 96 -0.48 0.15 4.95
CA ASN A 96 -0.51 0.35 6.39
C ASN A 96 0.82 0.91 6.89
N ILE A 97 0.80 2.11 7.47
CA ILE A 97 1.94 2.74 8.12
C ILE A 97 2.10 2.12 9.52
N LEU A 98 3.22 1.51 9.81
CA LEU A 98 3.44 0.76 11.05
C LEU A 98 3.92 1.68 12.19
N ASP A 99 3.59 1.36 13.44
CA ASP A 99 4.15 2.04 14.64
C ASP A 99 5.57 1.54 14.98
N GLU A 100 6.42 1.51 13.96
CA GLU A 100 7.83 1.20 14.03
C GLU A 100 8.52 2.13 13.03
N ASN A 101 9.61 2.77 13.41
CA ASN A 101 10.31 3.71 12.54
C ASN A 101 11.83 3.56 12.63
N GLU A 102 12.48 4.02 11.56
CA GLU A 102 13.93 4.20 11.50
C GLU A 102 14.20 5.55 10.83
N ASN A 103 15.12 6.34 11.37
CA ASN A 103 15.47 7.67 10.84
C ASN A 103 14.23 8.59 10.66
N GLU A 104 13.35 8.64 11.68
CA GLU A 104 12.16 9.51 11.71
C GLU A 104 11.14 9.24 10.60
N ILE A 105 11.14 8.05 10.00
CA ILE A 105 10.12 7.60 9.06
C ILE A 105 9.69 6.17 9.38
N CYS A 106 8.36 5.98 9.49
CA CYS A 106 7.77 4.69 9.78
C CYS A 106 7.99 3.68 8.66
N PHE A 107 8.03 2.40 9.02
CA PHE A 107 7.92 1.31 8.05
C PHE A 107 6.51 1.27 7.46
N THR A 108 6.40 0.82 6.22
CA THR A 108 5.14 0.71 5.48
C THR A 108 4.92 -0.74 5.06
N GLU A 109 3.73 -1.27 5.33
CA GLU A 109 3.27 -2.56 4.83
C GLU A 109 2.37 -2.35 3.61
N TYR A 110 2.68 -3.03 2.51
CA TYR A 110 1.85 -3.09 1.32
C TYR A 110 1.17 -4.45 1.24
N ALA A 111 -0.16 -4.44 1.26
CA ALA A 111 -0.96 -5.66 1.24
C ALA A 111 -1.50 -5.95 -0.16
N PHE A 112 -1.31 -7.20 -0.59
CA PHE A 112 -1.81 -7.75 -1.84
C PHE A 112 -2.56 -9.05 -1.58
N ILE A 113 -3.36 -9.46 -2.55
CA ILE A 113 -4.02 -10.75 -2.58
C ILE A 113 -3.89 -11.36 -3.98
N ASP A 114 -3.67 -12.66 -4.08
CA ASP A 114 -3.62 -13.38 -5.35
C ASP A 114 -4.97 -14.03 -5.71
N ALA A 115 -5.09 -14.54 -6.94
CA ALA A 115 -6.27 -15.26 -7.41
C ALA A 115 -6.61 -16.53 -6.61
N LYS A 116 -5.68 -17.04 -5.78
CA LYS A 116 -5.88 -18.18 -4.88
C LYS A 116 -6.28 -17.74 -3.47
N LYS A 117 -6.56 -16.45 -3.27
CA LYS A 117 -6.92 -15.82 -1.98
C LYS A 117 -5.79 -15.81 -0.95
N ASN A 118 -4.54 -16.01 -1.39
CA ASN A 118 -3.39 -15.86 -0.50
C ASN A 118 -3.14 -14.37 -0.26
N LYS A 119 -3.05 -13.98 1.01
CA LYS A 119 -2.68 -12.63 1.42
C LYS A 119 -1.16 -12.51 1.42
N ILE A 120 -0.64 -11.47 0.80
CA ILE A 120 0.78 -11.19 0.65
C ILE A 120 1.02 -9.82 1.27
N LYS A 121 1.94 -9.75 2.22
CA LYS A 121 2.32 -8.52 2.91
C LYS A 121 3.78 -8.28 2.66
N ILE A 122 4.11 -7.09 2.15
CA ILE A 122 5.49 -6.67 1.91
C ILE A 122 5.78 -5.48 2.83
N LYS A 123 6.71 -5.65 3.76
CA LYS A 123 7.19 -4.56 4.61
C LYS A 123 8.32 -3.83 3.90
N MET A 124 8.29 -2.50 3.91
CA MET A 124 9.31 -1.65 3.33
C MET A 124 9.68 -0.52 4.29
N HIS A 125 10.91 -0.04 4.17
CA HIS A 125 11.35 1.25 4.67
C HIS A 125 11.72 2.10 3.47
N GLN A 126 10.92 3.12 3.17
CA GLN A 126 11.06 3.88 1.93
C GLN A 126 11.08 2.94 0.69
N LEU A 127 12.17 2.91 -0.08
CA LEU A 127 12.33 2.05 -1.26
C LEU A 127 13.02 0.71 -0.95
N LYS A 128 13.27 0.38 0.31
CA LYS A 128 13.96 -0.85 0.71
C LYS A 128 12.97 -1.88 1.23
N LEU A 129 13.02 -3.08 0.68
CA LEU A 129 12.30 -4.25 1.21
C LEU A 129 12.90 -4.68 2.54
N ILE A 130 12.06 -4.93 3.53
CA ILE A 130 12.44 -5.46 4.84
C ILE A 130 11.96 -6.91 4.90
N ASN A 131 12.90 -7.83 5.12
CA ASN A 131 12.65 -9.27 5.21
C ASN A 131 12.29 -9.69 6.63
#